data_AF-A0A920J676-F1
#
_entry.id   AF-A0A920J676-F1
#
_cell.length_a   1.000
_cell.length_b   1.000
_cell.length_c   1.000
_cell.angle_alpha   90.00
_cell.angle_beta   90.00
_cell.angle_gamma   90.00
#
_symmetry.space_group_name_H-M   'P 1'
#
loop_
_entity.id
_entity.type
_entity.pdbx_description
1 polymer ?
#
loop_
_entity_poly.entity_id
_entity_poly.type
_entity_poly.pdbx_seq_one_letter_code
_entity_poly.pdbx_strand_id
1 'polypeptide(L)' 'MNFAFSDEQEQLREFVRSFLEEKSDEAAVREQMETEQGFDADVWQQMCDQLALPPLYYP' A
#
# COMPACT_ATOMS: atom_id res chain seq x y z
N MET A 1 -21.97 2.30 17.80
CA MET A 1 -21.28 2.11 16.52
C MET A 1 -19.91 2.72 16.69
N ASN A 2 -18.85 1.91 16.76
CA ASN A 2 -17.49 2.40 16.94
C ASN A 2 -16.83 2.42 15.56
N PHE A 3 -16.50 3.60 15.06
CA PHE A 3 -15.85 3.82 13.76
C PHE A 3 -14.33 3.94 13.87
N ALA A 4 -13.79 3.75 15.09
CA ALA A 4 -12.36 3.68 15.30
C ALA A 4 -11.82 2.40 14.65
N PHE A 5 -10.69 2.53 13.97
CA PHE A 5 -9.93 1.39 13.49
C PHE A 5 -9.48 0.54 14.68
N SER A 6 -9.34 -0.78 14.50
CA SER A 6 -8.66 -1.59 15.50
C SER A 6 -7.16 -1.27 15.53
N ASP A 7 -6.49 -1.56 16.65
CA ASP A 7 -5.04 -1.40 16.77
C ASP A 7 -4.27 -2.13 15.64
N GLU A 8 -4.79 -3.27 15.20
CA GLU A 8 -4.27 -4.03 14.05
C GLU A 8 -4.41 -3.27 12.72
N GLN A 9 -5.56 -2.62 12.50
CA GLN A 9 -5.79 -1.81 11.31
C GLN A 9 -4.94 -0.54 11.32
N GLU A 10 -4.68 0.05 12.49
CA GLU A 10 -3.76 1.18 12.64
C GLU A 10 -2.32 0.76 12.33
N GLN A 11 -1.86 -0.38 12.87
CA GLN A 11 -0.53 -0.92 12.56
C GLN A 11 -0.35 -1.23 11.06
N LEU A 12 -1.36 -1.82 10.43
CA LEU A 12 -1.35 -2.06 8.98
C LEU A 12 -1.21 -0.74 8.22
N ARG A 13 -1.96 0.29 8.61
CA ARG A 13 -1.91 1.60 7.97
C ARG A 13 -0.56 2.29 8.12
N GLU A 14 0.05 2.21 9.30
CA GLU A 14 1.39 2.75 9.55
C GLU A 14 2.42 2.04 8.68
N PHE A 15 2.39 0.72 8.61
CA PHE A 15 3.29 -0.06 7.76
C PHE A 15 3.15 0.29 6.27
N VAL A 16 1.92 0.36 5.75
CA VAL A 16 1.64 0.75 4.36
C VAL A 16 2.17 2.16 4.08
N ARG A 17 1.97 3.11 5.01
CA ARG A 17 2.48 4.48 4.87
C ARG A 17 4.00 4.48 4.78
N SER A 18 4.70 3.82 5.69
CA SER A 18 6.16 3.80 5.69
C SER A 18 6.74 3.13 4.44
N PHE A 19 6.09 2.06 3.96
CA PHE A 19 6.48 1.40 2.71
C PHE A 19 6.35 2.34 1.50
N LEU A 20 5.22 3.05 1.38
CA LEU A 20 5.00 4.01 0.28
C LEU A 20 5.90 5.24 0.39
N GLU A 21 6.23 5.71 1.59
CA GLU A 21 7.21 6.78 1.78
C GLU A 21 8.61 6.38 1.29
N GLU A 22 8.99 5.10 1.41
CA GLU A 22 10.28 4.60 0.92
C GLU A 22 10.28 4.34 -0.60
N LYS A 23 9.16 3.83 -1.15
CA LYS A 23 9.08 3.35 -2.55
C LYS A 23 8.40 4.29 -3.52
N SER A 24 7.70 5.33 -3.05
CA SER A 24 6.91 6.25 -3.89
C SER A 24 7.26 7.71 -3.56
N ASP A 25 8.53 8.06 -3.80
CA ASP A 25 8.95 9.45 -3.76
C ASP A 25 8.28 10.28 -4.88
N GLU A 26 8.38 11.60 -4.79
CA GLU A 26 7.69 12.50 -5.73
C GLU A 26 8.14 12.27 -7.19
N ALA A 27 9.38 11.81 -7.40
CA ALA A 27 9.90 11.48 -8.72
C ALA A 27 9.22 10.22 -9.28
N ALA A 28 9.16 9.14 -8.49
CA ALA A 28 8.47 7.92 -8.86
C ALA A 28 6.98 8.18 -9.13
N VAL A 29 6.31 8.97 -8.29
CA VAL A 29 4.89 9.32 -8.52
C VAL A 29 4.71 10.06 -9.84
N ARG A 30 5.57 11.03 -10.16
CA ARG A 30 5.49 11.78 -11.42
C ARG A 30 5.72 10.89 -12.63
N GLU A 31 6.68 9.97 -12.55
CA GLU A 31 6.94 8.98 -13.61
C GLU A 31 5.73 8.05 -13.79
N GLN A 32 5.17 7.53 -12.70
CA GLN A 32 3.99 6.66 -12.77
C GLN A 32 2.77 7.39 -13.32
N MET A 33 2.57 8.68 -13.03
CA MET A 33 1.50 9.49 -13.61
C MET A 33 1.61 9.66 -15.13
N GLU A 34 2.80 9.54 -15.71
CA GLU A 34 3.01 9.56 -17.16
C GLU A 34 2.74 8.20 -17.82
N THR A 35 2.68 7.13 -17.04
CA THR A 35 2.34 5.78 -17.52
C THR A 35 0.81 5.61 -17.67
N GLU A 36 0.40 4.71 -18.56
CA GLU A 36 -1.02 4.40 -18.77
C GLU A 36 -1.65 3.69 -17.56
N GLN A 37 -0.85 3.03 -16.73
CA GLN A 37 -1.29 2.29 -15.54
C GLN A 37 -1.40 3.19 -14.29
N GLY A 38 -0.57 4.23 -14.19
CA GLY A 38 -0.61 5.18 -13.07
C GLY A 38 0.04 4.67 -11.78
N PHE A 39 0.61 3.47 -11.78
CA PHE A 39 1.28 2.86 -10.63
C PHE A 39 2.38 1.89 -11.08
N ASP A 40 3.37 1.70 -10.20
CA ASP A 40 4.44 0.74 -10.41
C ASP A 40 3.97 -0.67 -10.00
N ALA A 41 3.86 -1.56 -10.99
CA ALA A 41 3.40 -2.93 -10.77
C ALA A 41 4.35 -3.76 -9.89
N ASP A 42 5.66 -3.49 -9.92
CA ASP A 42 6.64 -4.20 -9.11
C ASP A 42 6.57 -3.75 -7.65
N VAL A 43 6.35 -2.45 -7.41
CA VAL A 43 6.08 -1.92 -6.05
C VAL A 43 4.77 -2.47 -5.51
N TRP A 44 3.74 -2.56 -6.35
CA TRP A 44 2.46 -3.14 -5.97
C TRP A 44 2.56 -4.63 -5.61
N GLN A 45 3.31 -5.41 -6.39
CA GLN A 45 3.55 -6.82 -6.13
C GLN A 45 4.36 -7.01 -4.84
N GLN A 46 5.41 -6.21 -4.63
CA GLN A 46 6.18 -6.22 -3.38
C GLN A 46 5.32 -5.89 -2.17
N MET A 47 4.40 -4.93 -2.30
CA MET A 47 3.45 -4.60 -1.23
C MET A 47 2.56 -5.81 -0.90
N CYS A 48 2.02 -6.50 -1.92
CA CYS A 48 1.19 -7.69 -1.73
C CYS A 48 1.95 -8.84 -1.06
N ASP A 49 3.21 -9.04 -1.44
CA ASP A 49 4.05 -10.12 -0.93
C ASP A 49 4.55 -9.84 0.50
N GLN A 50 4.95 -8.59 0.79
CA GLN A 50 5.48 -8.19 2.11
C GLN A 50 4.41 -8.00 3.16
N LEU A 51 3.23 -7.51 2.76
CA LEU A 51 2.10 -7.40 3.69
C LEU A 51 1.54 -8.76 4.08
N ALA A 52 1.97 -9.85 3.42
CA ALA A 52 1.49 -11.21 3.60
C ALA A 52 0.01 -11.15 3.99
N LEU A 53 -0.84 -10.74 3.05
CA LEU A 53 -2.29 -10.71 3.20
C LEU A 53 -2.87 -12.08 2.78
N PRO A 54 -2.72 -13.20 3.53
CA PRO A 54 -3.72 -14.24 3.41
C PRO A 54 -5.03 -13.63 3.97
N PRO A 55 -6.14 -13.97 3.34
CA PRO A 55 -6.95 -13.02 2.59
C PRO A 55 -7.73 -12.06 3.51
N LEU A 56 -7.63 -10.75 3.26
CA LEU A 56 -8.73 -9.80 3.54
C LEU A 56 -9.91 -9.98 2.55
N TYR A 57 -10.01 -11.16 1.93
CA TYR A 57 -11.20 -11.65 1.27
C TYR A 57 -11.89 -12.63 2.21
N TYR A 58 -12.92 -12.13 2.89
CA TYR A 58 -13.96 -12.93 3.52
C TYR A 58 -15.17 -12.90 2.56
N PRO A 59 -15.66 -14.04 2.02
CA PRO A 59 -16.86 -14.09 1.18
C PRO A 59 -18.14 -13.68 1.91
#